data_AF-A0A6B1GAJ3-F1
#
_entry.id   AF-A0A6B1GAJ3-F1
#
_cell.length_a   1.000
_cell.length_b   1.000
_cell.length_c   1.000
_cell.angle_alpha   90.00
_cell.angle_beta   90.00
_cell.angle_gamma   90.00
#
_symmetry.space_group_name_H-M   'P 1'
#
loop_
_entity.id
_entity.type
_entity.pdbx_description
1 polymer ?
#
loop_
_entity_poly.entity_id
_entity_poly.type
_entity_poly.pdbx_seq_one_letter_code
_entity_poly.pdbx_strand_id
1 'polypeptide(L)'
;MPMAIAELRRAEDADQHSTESSLAVRRRPKRLGSFSYRDPAHAELPHVVSFSGGRSSAALTFMAAEEGLLDPGRGDVVLFANTSAEHPGTYEFAAECKQRIETDFGLPCFWLEFTTVEDAWRGEYWRKLSYRLVKPIPIEDDPEGFRSSGELFEDLVSLQGMLPNVHSRTCTAKLKLYPSHLLLSEWLGGTEGPAHSGHYWSVSDDGTAGGGGGWQPGASCEPLCAGPRHPIPRVGLPWKL
;
A
#
# COMPACT_ATOMS: atom_id res chain seq x y z
N MET A 1 4.76 -34.28 73.16
CA MET A 1 4.51 -32.85 72.87
C MET A 1 4.05 -32.73 71.42
N PRO A 2 2.76 -32.99 71.15
CA PRO A 2 2.07 -32.57 69.93
C PRO A 2 1.72 -31.07 70.04
N MET A 3 1.32 -30.40 68.96
CA MET A 3 0.93 -28.96 68.85
C MET A 3 1.96 -28.02 68.18
N ALA A 4 2.41 -28.32 66.96
CA ALA A 4 3.03 -27.27 66.12
C ALA A 4 2.97 -27.54 64.60
N ILE A 5 2.78 -28.79 64.15
CA ILE A 5 2.90 -29.15 62.72
C ILE A 5 1.53 -29.15 61.99
N ALA A 6 0.40 -29.11 62.72
CA ALA A 6 -0.94 -29.10 62.12
C ALA A 6 -1.45 -27.70 61.71
N GLU A 7 -0.84 -26.61 62.21
CA GLU A 7 -1.25 -25.24 61.88
C GLU A 7 -0.50 -24.65 60.67
N LEU A 8 0.68 -25.17 60.34
CA LEU A 8 1.46 -24.72 59.17
C LEU A 8 0.88 -25.21 57.84
N ARG A 9 0.19 -26.37 57.82
CA ARG A 9 -0.47 -26.88 56.60
C ARG A 9 -1.83 -26.23 56.30
N ARG A 10 -2.40 -25.45 57.22
CA ARG A 10 -3.62 -24.66 56.96
C ARG A 10 -3.33 -23.24 56.48
N ALA A 11 -2.07 -22.80 56.52
CA ALA A 11 -1.64 -21.52 55.97
C ALA A 11 -1.25 -21.61 54.49
N GLU A 12 -0.88 -22.79 53.98
CA GLU A 12 -0.51 -22.98 52.57
C GLU A 12 -1.71 -23.28 51.65
N ASP A 13 -2.82 -23.79 52.18
CA ASP A 13 -4.04 -24.07 51.40
C ASP A 13 -5.08 -22.93 51.45
N ALA A 14 -4.90 -21.92 52.30
CA ALA A 14 -5.87 -20.84 52.50
C ALA A 14 -5.63 -19.59 51.61
N ASP A 15 -4.52 -19.52 50.88
CA ASP A 15 -4.24 -18.42 49.94
C ASP A 15 -4.33 -18.85 48.46
N GLN A 16 -4.87 -20.06 48.21
CA GLN A 16 -5.20 -20.52 46.87
C GLN A 16 -6.49 -19.90 46.31
N HIS A 17 -7.20 -19.03 47.03
CA HIS A 17 -8.42 -18.36 46.55
C HIS A 17 -8.51 -16.91 47.05
N SER A 18 -7.61 -16.03 46.60
CA SER A 18 -7.94 -14.60 46.48
C SER A 18 -7.31 -13.97 45.22
N THR A 19 -8.16 -13.88 44.20
CA THR A 19 -8.23 -12.79 43.22
C THR A 19 -7.02 -12.51 42.31
N GLU A 20 -7.21 -12.94 41.06
CA GLU A 20 -6.83 -12.24 39.83
C GLU A 20 -6.51 -10.74 40.03
N SER A 21 -5.34 -10.29 39.58
CA SER A 21 -5.22 -9.01 38.87
C SER A 21 -3.81 -8.82 38.32
N SER A 22 -3.75 -8.26 37.11
CA SER A 22 -2.56 -7.92 36.35
C SER A 22 -1.85 -9.08 35.65
N LEU A 23 -2.54 -9.57 34.60
CA LEU A 23 -1.98 -9.51 33.25
C LEU A 23 -0.76 -8.60 33.22
N ALA A 24 0.42 -9.19 33.02
CA ALA A 24 1.60 -8.45 32.65
C ALA A 24 1.30 -7.76 31.32
N VAL A 25 0.73 -6.57 31.41
CA VAL A 25 0.71 -5.57 30.35
C VAL A 25 2.16 -5.47 29.92
N ARG A 26 2.48 -6.07 28.78
CA ARG A 26 3.70 -5.80 28.05
C ARG A 26 3.75 -4.28 27.95
N ARG A 27 4.52 -3.64 28.83
CA ARG A 27 4.70 -2.20 28.80
C ARG A 27 5.21 -1.92 27.40
N ARG A 28 4.39 -1.26 26.57
CA ARG A 28 4.83 -0.70 25.29
C ARG A 28 6.17 -0.02 25.58
N PRO A 29 7.25 -0.35 24.86
CA PRO A 29 8.52 0.34 25.04
C PRO A 29 8.24 1.84 24.97
N LYS A 30 8.86 2.60 25.89
CA LYS A 30 8.76 4.07 25.89
C LYS A 30 9.08 4.53 24.47
N ARG A 31 8.14 5.23 23.82
CA ARG A 31 8.33 5.85 22.50
C ARG A 31 9.73 6.45 22.49
N LEU A 32 10.57 6.07 21.54
CA LEU A 32 11.79 6.84 21.31
C LEU A 32 11.32 8.29 21.14
N GLY A 33 12.04 9.25 21.72
CA GLY A 33 11.64 10.66 21.69
C GLY A 33 11.18 11.07 20.30
N SER A 34 10.11 11.87 20.21
CA SER A 34 9.43 12.21 18.96
C SER A 34 10.45 12.51 17.86
N PHE A 35 10.52 11.65 16.84
CA PHE A 35 11.30 11.94 15.66
C PHE A 35 10.75 13.23 15.05
N SER A 36 11.49 14.34 15.17
CA SER A 36 11.12 15.58 14.51
C SER A 36 11.62 15.54 13.07
N TYR A 37 10.75 15.91 12.12
CA TYR A 37 11.18 16.15 10.74
C TYR A 37 12.33 17.16 10.70
N ARG A 38 13.29 16.94 9.79
CA ARG A 38 14.37 17.92 9.56
C ARG A 38 13.83 19.25 9.05
N ASP A 39 12.75 19.21 8.27
CA ASP A 39 11.98 20.36 7.83
C ASP A 39 10.52 20.20 8.29
N PRO A 40 10.01 21.09 9.16
CA PRO A 40 8.62 21.04 9.61
C PRO A 40 7.60 21.08 8.47
N ALA A 41 7.93 21.69 7.33
CA ALA A 41 7.03 21.74 6.18
C ALA A 41 6.74 20.35 5.59
N HIS A 42 7.66 19.39 5.77
CA HIS A 42 7.45 18.02 5.29
C HIS A 42 6.45 17.24 6.14
N ALA A 43 6.25 17.63 7.41
CA ALA A 43 5.35 16.90 8.31
C ALA A 43 3.89 16.87 7.80
N GLU A 44 3.49 17.85 7.01
CA GLU A 44 2.13 17.97 6.46
C GLU A 44 2.00 17.42 5.03
N LEU A 45 3.11 16.99 4.41
CA LEU A 45 3.09 16.44 3.05
C LEU A 45 2.88 14.91 3.07
N PRO A 46 2.18 14.34 2.08
CA PRO A 46 2.06 12.89 1.96
C PRO A 46 3.43 12.22 1.87
N HIS A 47 3.64 11.19 2.69
CA HIS A 47 4.85 10.38 2.65
C HIS A 47 4.65 9.11 1.84
N VAL A 48 5.68 8.78 1.07
CA VAL A 48 5.72 7.59 0.24
C VAL A 48 6.85 6.70 0.71
N VAL A 49 6.53 5.47 1.09
CA VAL A 49 7.52 4.47 1.46
C VAL A 49 7.72 3.50 0.31
N SER A 50 8.91 3.49 -0.28
CA SER A 50 9.31 2.44 -1.22
C SER A 50 9.78 1.21 -0.46
N PHE A 51 8.89 0.22 -0.34
CA PHE A 51 9.13 -1.04 0.33
C PHE A 51 9.66 -2.08 -0.67
N SER A 52 10.83 -2.64 -0.39
CA SER A 52 11.51 -3.57 -1.31
C SER A 52 11.22 -5.05 -1.07
N GLY A 53 10.40 -5.40 -0.08
CA GLY A 53 10.23 -6.79 0.36
C GLY A 53 11.40 -7.35 1.18
N GLY A 54 12.43 -6.54 1.47
CA GLY A 54 13.55 -6.94 2.34
C GLY A 54 13.30 -6.65 3.82
N ARG A 55 14.00 -7.40 4.70
CA ARG A 55 13.95 -7.22 6.16
C ARG A 55 14.24 -5.78 6.61
N SER A 56 15.25 -5.15 6.02
CA SER A 56 15.62 -3.77 6.39
C SER A 56 14.56 -2.75 5.98
N SER A 57 13.98 -2.90 4.78
CA SER A 57 12.87 -2.02 4.36
C SER A 57 11.62 -2.27 5.19
N ALA A 58 11.32 -3.51 5.56
CA ALA A 58 10.20 -3.83 6.44
C ALA A 58 10.40 -3.17 7.82
N ALA A 59 11.55 -3.40 8.45
CA ALA A 59 11.87 -2.81 9.74
C ALA A 59 11.71 -1.29 9.72
N LEU A 60 12.19 -0.61 8.67
CA LEU A 60 12.03 0.84 8.53
C LEU A 60 10.55 1.26 8.38
N THR A 61 9.77 0.57 7.55
CA THR A 61 8.33 0.84 7.38
C THR A 61 7.57 0.67 8.70
N PHE A 62 7.77 -0.46 9.40
CA PHE A 62 7.09 -0.73 10.65
C PHE A 62 7.48 0.25 11.75
N MET A 63 8.78 0.55 11.92
CA MET A 63 9.21 1.56 12.89
C MET A 63 8.62 2.94 12.59
N ALA A 64 8.57 3.34 11.32
CA ALA A 64 7.97 4.63 10.94
C ALA A 64 6.46 4.67 11.24
N ALA A 65 5.74 3.58 10.98
CA ALA A 65 4.32 3.47 11.30
C ALA A 65 4.06 3.45 12.82
N GLU A 66 4.83 2.67 13.58
CA GLU A 66 4.70 2.55 15.05
C GLU A 66 4.99 3.86 15.78
N GLU A 67 5.95 4.65 15.28
CA GLU A 67 6.30 5.97 15.82
C GLU A 67 5.37 7.10 15.31
N GLY A 68 4.35 6.78 14.50
CA GLY A 68 3.39 7.74 13.97
C GLY A 68 3.99 8.72 12.95
N LEU A 69 5.11 8.36 12.33
CA LEU A 69 5.68 9.14 11.22
C LEU A 69 4.88 8.96 9.95
N LEU A 70 4.15 7.85 9.82
CA LEU A 70 3.21 7.58 8.74
C LEU A 70 1.77 7.78 9.20
N ASP A 71 0.97 8.47 8.39
CA ASP A 71 -0.43 8.77 8.68
C ASP A 71 -1.31 8.55 7.42
N PRO A 72 -2.22 7.55 7.41
CA PRO A 72 -3.12 7.35 6.29
C PRO A 72 -4.05 8.54 6.04
N GLY A 73 -4.39 9.33 7.07
CA GLY A 73 -5.23 10.53 6.95
C GLY A 73 -4.54 11.67 6.20
N ARG A 74 -3.21 11.70 6.19
CA ARG A 74 -2.39 12.62 5.38
C ARG A 74 -2.26 12.18 3.92
N GLY A 75 -2.64 10.93 3.61
CA GLY A 75 -2.48 10.32 2.29
C GLY A 75 -1.17 9.57 2.13
N ASP A 76 -0.54 9.15 3.23
CA ASP A 76 0.67 8.36 3.18
C ASP A 76 0.43 6.96 2.63
N VAL A 77 1.40 6.44 1.87
CA VAL A 77 1.27 5.14 1.21
C VAL A 77 2.58 4.35 1.24
N VAL A 78 2.44 3.03 1.21
CA VAL A 78 3.53 2.09 1.03
C VAL A 78 3.43 1.48 -0.36
N LEU A 79 4.56 1.42 -1.07
CA LEU A 79 4.65 0.89 -2.43
C LEU A 79 5.62 -0.28 -2.47
N PHE A 80 5.16 -1.44 -2.95
CA PHE A 80 6.00 -2.55 -3.34
C PHE A 80 6.03 -2.65 -4.86
N ALA A 81 7.18 -2.32 -5.47
CA ALA A 81 7.36 -2.42 -6.91
C ALA A 81 7.94 -3.78 -7.28
N ASN A 82 7.06 -4.71 -7.68
CA ASN A 82 7.43 -6.04 -8.13
C ASN A 82 8.24 -5.95 -9.44
N THR A 83 9.31 -6.74 -9.52
CA THR A 83 10.16 -6.86 -10.72
C THR A 83 10.03 -8.21 -11.42
N SER A 84 9.13 -9.07 -10.93
CA SER A 84 8.97 -10.50 -11.26
C SER A 84 10.25 -11.34 -11.17
N ALA A 85 11.30 -10.84 -10.53
CA ALA A 85 12.56 -11.57 -10.33
C ALA A 85 12.94 -11.64 -8.84
N GLU A 86 11.97 -11.43 -7.94
CA GLU A 86 12.20 -11.56 -6.52
C GLU A 86 12.21 -13.05 -6.12
N HIS A 87 12.91 -13.38 -5.04
CA HIS A 87 12.89 -14.73 -4.51
C HIS A 87 11.48 -15.09 -3.99
N PRO A 88 10.96 -16.33 -4.14
CA PRO A 88 9.63 -16.73 -3.66
C PRO A 88 9.32 -16.34 -2.21
N GLY A 89 10.25 -16.59 -1.29
CA GLY A 89 10.11 -16.17 0.11
C GLY A 89 10.05 -14.64 0.33
N THR A 90 10.48 -13.82 -0.64
CA THR A 90 10.28 -12.36 -0.61
C THR A 90 8.83 -12.01 -0.88
N TYR A 91 8.15 -12.71 -1.79
CA TYR A 91 6.73 -12.50 -2.03
C TYR A 91 5.89 -12.89 -0.82
N GLU A 92 6.16 -14.06 -0.23
CA GLU A 92 5.49 -14.50 1.00
C GLU A 92 5.67 -13.47 2.13
N PHE A 93 6.91 -13.03 2.36
CA PHE A 93 7.21 -12.05 3.39
C PHE A 93 6.61 -10.67 3.09
N ALA A 94 6.65 -10.21 1.84
CA ALA A 94 6.07 -8.94 1.45
C ALA A 94 4.54 -8.97 1.58
N ALA A 95 3.90 -10.11 1.31
CA ALA A 95 2.46 -10.31 1.45
C ALA A 95 2.05 -10.23 2.93
N GLU A 96 2.79 -10.90 3.81
CA GLU A 96 2.61 -10.79 5.26
C GLU A 96 2.80 -9.35 5.74
N CYS A 97 3.85 -8.67 5.26
CA CYS A 97 4.09 -7.27 5.59
C CYS A 97 2.94 -6.37 5.14
N LYS A 98 2.45 -6.53 3.90
CA LYS A 98 1.29 -5.78 3.36
C LYS A 98 0.07 -5.97 4.26
N GLN A 99 -0.26 -7.21 4.59
CA GLN A 99 -1.40 -7.52 5.43
C GLN A 99 -1.29 -6.77 6.77
N ARG A 100 -0.14 -6.85 7.43
CA ARG A 100 0.08 -6.18 8.72
C ARG A 100 0.09 -4.65 8.62
N ILE A 101 0.69 -4.09 7.57
CA ILE A 101 0.68 -2.63 7.32
C ILE A 101 -0.77 -2.12 7.22
N GLU A 102 -1.62 -2.86 6.51
CA GLU A 102 -3.02 -2.49 6.31
C GLU A 102 -3.88 -2.75 7.55
N THR A 103 -3.70 -3.87 8.25
CA THR A 103 -4.52 -4.22 9.43
C THR A 103 -4.13 -3.44 10.68
N ASP A 104 -2.83 -3.27 10.92
CA ASP A 104 -2.32 -2.73 12.20
C ASP A 104 -2.28 -1.20 12.17
N PHE A 105 -2.06 -0.60 10.99
CA PHE A 105 -1.85 0.84 10.83
C PHE A 105 -2.85 1.51 9.88
N GLY A 106 -3.64 0.74 9.12
CA GLY A 106 -4.57 1.30 8.14
C GLY A 106 -3.90 2.00 6.96
N LEU A 107 -2.60 1.75 6.72
CA LEU A 107 -1.84 2.38 5.63
C LEU A 107 -2.07 1.62 4.32
N PRO A 108 -2.43 2.30 3.22
CA PRO A 108 -2.50 1.68 1.90
C PRO A 108 -1.14 1.09 1.49
N CYS A 109 -1.11 -0.18 1.11
CA CYS A 109 0.10 -0.85 0.63
C CYS A 109 -0.11 -1.40 -0.79
N PHE A 110 0.32 -0.64 -1.80
CA PHE A 110 0.13 -0.99 -3.20
C PHE A 110 1.23 -1.91 -3.72
N TRP A 111 0.83 -2.93 -4.45
CA TRP A 111 1.74 -3.78 -5.23
C TRP A 111 1.66 -3.36 -6.68
N LEU A 112 2.81 -2.99 -7.24
CA LEU A 112 2.93 -2.42 -8.56
C LEU A 112 3.75 -3.31 -9.46
N GLU A 113 3.29 -3.45 -10.70
CA GLU A 113 4.07 -4.03 -11.77
C GLU A 113 4.24 -3.04 -12.91
N PHE A 114 5.42 -3.09 -13.51
CA PHE A 114 5.67 -2.47 -14.79
C PHE A 114 4.82 -3.14 -15.88
N THR A 115 4.19 -2.32 -16.71
CA THR A 115 3.51 -2.78 -17.92
C THR A 115 3.67 -1.73 -19.01
N THR A 116 3.21 -2.04 -20.20
CA THR A 116 3.13 -1.09 -21.29
C THR A 116 1.76 -1.13 -21.92
N VAL A 117 1.27 0.04 -22.33
CA VAL A 117 0.04 0.17 -23.10
C VAL A 117 0.37 0.57 -24.52
N GLU A 118 -0.30 -0.04 -25.48
CA GLU A 118 -0.23 0.39 -26.87
C GLU A 118 -1.25 1.49 -27.10
N ASP A 119 -0.80 2.54 -27.77
CA ASP A 119 -1.61 3.71 -28.09
C ASP A 119 -1.34 4.09 -29.55
N ALA A 120 -2.35 4.66 -30.19
CA ALA A 120 -2.31 5.00 -31.60
C ALA A 120 -2.73 6.46 -31.78
N TRP A 121 -1.84 7.28 -32.32
CA TRP A 121 -2.14 8.66 -32.61
C TRP A 121 -1.73 8.99 -34.04
N ARG A 122 -2.65 9.59 -34.79
CA ARG A 122 -2.46 9.91 -36.22
C ARG A 122 -2.03 8.70 -37.08
N GLY A 123 -2.41 7.49 -36.69
CA GLY A 123 -2.08 6.25 -37.41
C GLY A 123 -0.71 5.66 -37.09
N GLU A 124 0.04 6.25 -36.15
CA GLU A 124 1.28 5.68 -35.63
C GLU A 124 1.00 4.97 -34.30
N TYR A 125 1.46 3.72 -34.20
CA TYR A 125 1.41 2.95 -32.97
C TYR A 125 2.67 3.20 -32.14
N TRP A 126 2.49 3.48 -30.86
CA TRP A 126 3.61 3.50 -29.90
C TRP A 126 3.26 2.74 -28.63
N ARG A 127 4.32 2.28 -27.96
CA ARG A 127 4.23 1.59 -26.68
C ARG A 127 4.60 2.56 -25.56
N LYS A 128 3.63 2.92 -24.72
CA LYS A 128 3.81 3.82 -23.59
C LYS A 128 4.03 3.02 -22.30
N LEU A 129 4.89 3.54 -21.42
CA LEU A 129 5.05 2.96 -20.08
C LEU A 129 3.79 3.18 -19.25
N SER A 130 3.38 2.14 -18.54
CA SER A 130 2.27 2.19 -17.60
C SER A 130 2.59 1.32 -16.38
N TYR A 131 1.62 1.13 -15.51
CA TYR A 131 1.70 0.21 -14.38
C TYR A 131 0.43 -0.63 -14.26
N ARG A 132 0.55 -1.72 -13.51
CA ARG A 132 -0.55 -2.59 -13.10
C ARG A 132 -0.56 -2.72 -11.59
N LEU A 133 -1.73 -2.57 -10.97
CA LEU A 133 -1.95 -2.96 -9.58
C LEU A 133 -2.21 -4.45 -9.53
N VAL A 134 -1.57 -5.15 -8.59
CA VAL A 134 -1.69 -6.61 -8.45
C VAL A 134 -2.03 -6.99 -7.02
N LYS A 135 -2.72 -8.12 -6.88
CA LYS A 135 -2.91 -8.78 -5.58
C LYS A 135 -1.63 -9.49 -5.14
N PRO A 136 -1.40 -9.67 -3.83
CA PRO A 136 -0.29 -10.47 -3.31
C PRO A 136 -0.56 -11.98 -3.43
N ILE A 137 -1.05 -12.41 -4.59
CA ILE A 137 -1.36 -13.79 -4.98
C ILE A 137 -0.73 -14.01 -6.37
N PRO A 138 -0.13 -15.16 -6.68
CA PRO A 138 0.45 -15.41 -8.00
C PRO A 138 -0.59 -15.31 -9.13
N ILE A 139 -0.14 -14.89 -10.32
CA ILE A 139 -1.02 -14.73 -11.49
C ILE A 139 -1.62 -16.06 -11.98
N GLU A 140 -0.95 -17.16 -11.68
CA GLU A 140 -1.40 -18.52 -12.00
C GLU A 140 -2.67 -18.90 -11.22
N ASP A 141 -2.84 -18.32 -10.02
CA ASP A 141 -3.96 -18.58 -9.12
C ASP A 141 -5.11 -17.57 -9.31
N ASP A 142 -4.78 -16.32 -9.64
CA ASP A 142 -5.75 -15.23 -9.89
C ASP A 142 -5.25 -14.35 -11.05
N PRO A 143 -6.05 -14.05 -12.09
CA PRO A 143 -5.65 -13.15 -13.18
C PRO A 143 -5.20 -11.74 -12.75
N GLU A 144 -5.64 -11.28 -11.58
CA GLU A 144 -5.25 -10.02 -10.94
C GLU A 144 -4.00 -10.17 -10.06
N GLY A 145 -3.39 -11.35 -10.05
CA GLY A 145 -2.20 -11.69 -9.30
C GLY A 145 -0.89 -11.16 -9.89
N PHE A 146 0.18 -11.32 -9.11
CA PHE A 146 1.53 -10.88 -9.46
C PHE A 146 2.27 -11.90 -10.32
N ARG A 147 3.12 -11.39 -11.23
CA ARG A 147 4.06 -12.14 -12.07
C ARG A 147 5.36 -12.40 -11.32
N SER A 148 5.95 -13.58 -11.49
CA SER A 148 7.08 -14.05 -10.67
C SER A 148 8.19 -14.78 -11.42
N SER A 149 8.07 -14.92 -12.74
CA SER A 149 8.95 -15.72 -13.60
C SER A 149 9.86 -14.89 -14.50
N GLY A 150 10.06 -13.61 -14.19
CA GLY A 150 10.93 -12.70 -14.96
C GLY A 150 10.24 -11.95 -16.11
N GLU A 151 8.93 -12.07 -16.24
CA GLU A 151 8.12 -11.51 -17.33
C GLU A 151 8.29 -9.98 -17.49
N LEU A 152 8.41 -9.24 -16.38
CA LEU A 152 8.61 -7.78 -16.44
C LEU A 152 9.98 -7.42 -17.03
N PHE A 153 10.99 -8.27 -16.82
CA PHE A 153 12.29 -8.10 -17.46
C PHE A 153 12.21 -8.39 -18.95
N GLU A 154 11.45 -9.40 -19.37
CA GLU A 154 11.21 -9.69 -20.78
C GLU A 154 10.50 -8.52 -21.47
N ASP A 155 9.43 -7.99 -20.84
CA ASP A 155 8.73 -6.80 -21.32
C ASP A 155 9.68 -5.61 -21.46
N LEU A 156 10.49 -5.36 -20.43
CA LEU A 156 11.47 -4.29 -20.42
C LEU A 156 12.51 -4.45 -21.53
N VAL A 157 13.08 -5.64 -21.69
CA VAL A 157 14.08 -5.96 -22.73
C VAL A 157 13.47 -5.82 -24.12
N SER A 158 12.23 -6.28 -24.33
CA SER A 158 11.51 -6.12 -25.60
C SER A 158 11.33 -4.64 -25.98
N LEU A 159 11.08 -3.79 -24.98
CA LEU A 159 10.89 -2.36 -25.18
C LEU A 159 12.20 -1.62 -25.49
N GLN A 160 13.29 -1.98 -24.83
CA GLN A 160 14.56 -1.22 -24.92
C GLN A 160 15.60 -1.83 -25.87
N GLY A 161 15.42 -3.09 -26.28
CA GLY A 161 16.38 -3.81 -27.15
C GLY A 161 17.74 -4.08 -26.50
N MET A 162 17.85 -3.97 -25.17
CA MET A 162 19.09 -4.19 -24.42
C MET A 162 18.82 -4.87 -23.08
N LEU A 163 19.79 -5.64 -22.60
CA LEU A 163 19.73 -6.24 -21.27
C LEU A 163 20.03 -5.19 -20.19
N PRO A 164 19.43 -5.31 -19.01
CA PRO A 164 19.81 -4.52 -17.85
C PRO A 164 21.30 -4.69 -17.56
N ASN A 165 22.00 -3.59 -17.31
CA ASN A 165 23.39 -3.62 -16.90
C ASN A 165 23.62 -2.68 -15.72
N VAL A 166 24.72 -2.88 -15.00
CA VAL A 166 25.03 -2.13 -13.78
C VAL A 166 25.26 -0.64 -14.04
N HIS A 167 25.71 -0.28 -15.25
CA HIS A 167 25.99 1.10 -15.63
C HIS A 167 24.71 1.88 -15.97
N SER A 168 23.72 1.20 -16.57
CA SER A 168 22.42 1.76 -16.91
C SER A 168 21.41 1.42 -15.82
N ARG A 169 20.96 2.42 -15.04
CA ARG A 169 19.94 2.25 -13.99
C ARG A 169 18.53 2.04 -14.54
N THR A 170 18.41 1.40 -15.70
CA THR A 170 17.15 1.30 -16.44
C THR A 170 16.14 0.41 -15.73
N CYS A 171 16.58 -0.66 -15.06
CA CYS A 171 15.70 -1.47 -14.21
C CYS A 171 15.14 -0.66 -13.03
N THR A 172 15.98 0.13 -12.34
CA THR A 172 15.52 1.02 -11.27
C THR A 172 14.54 2.06 -11.80
N ALA A 173 14.86 2.71 -12.91
CA ALA A 173 14.01 3.73 -13.50
C ALA A 173 12.66 3.15 -13.94
N LYS A 174 12.67 2.15 -14.83
CA LYS A 174 11.47 1.65 -15.50
C LYS A 174 10.65 0.65 -14.69
N LEU A 175 11.28 -0.21 -13.88
CA LEU A 175 10.54 -1.21 -13.11
C LEU A 175 10.10 -0.70 -11.73
N LYS A 176 10.80 0.29 -11.16
CA LYS A 176 10.52 0.78 -9.80
C LYS A 176 9.98 2.20 -9.79
N LEU A 177 10.75 3.15 -10.32
CA LEU A 177 10.42 4.58 -10.18
C LEU A 177 9.25 5.02 -11.06
N TYR A 178 9.24 4.62 -12.34
CA TYR A 178 8.17 5.01 -13.27
C TYR A 178 6.79 4.51 -12.84
N PRO A 179 6.58 3.21 -12.53
CA PRO A 179 5.30 2.71 -12.06
C PRO A 179 4.83 3.42 -10.78
N SER A 180 5.76 3.63 -9.83
CA SER A 180 5.47 4.37 -8.60
C SER A 180 5.05 5.80 -8.89
N HIS A 181 5.77 6.50 -9.77
CA HIS A 181 5.47 7.89 -10.12
C HIS A 181 4.10 8.03 -10.80
N LEU A 182 3.74 7.11 -11.70
CA LEU A 182 2.42 7.10 -12.34
C LEU A 182 1.33 6.90 -11.30
N LEU A 183 1.39 5.82 -10.49
CA LEU A 183 0.41 5.60 -9.43
C LEU A 183 0.29 6.82 -8.50
N LEU A 184 1.40 7.37 -8.03
CA LEU A 184 1.39 8.49 -7.08
C LEU A 184 0.81 9.77 -7.68
N SER A 185 1.08 10.03 -8.96
CA SER A 185 0.52 11.18 -9.66
C SER A 185 -1.00 11.09 -9.72
N GLU A 186 -1.52 9.88 -9.91
CA GLU A 186 -2.97 9.61 -9.94
C GLU A 186 -3.58 9.67 -8.55
N TRP A 187 -2.98 8.93 -7.62
CA TRP A 187 -3.41 8.81 -6.23
C TRP A 187 -3.46 10.15 -5.51
N LEU A 188 -2.41 10.97 -5.66
CA LEU A 188 -2.31 12.28 -5.01
C LEU A 188 -2.95 13.40 -5.83
N GLY A 189 -3.00 13.25 -7.15
CA GLY A 189 -3.59 14.24 -8.06
C GLY A 189 -5.12 14.21 -8.08
N GLY A 190 -5.75 13.12 -7.61
CA GLY A 190 -7.20 12.94 -7.71
C GLY A 190 -7.69 12.90 -9.16
N THR A 191 -6.78 12.65 -10.12
CA THR A 191 -7.08 12.50 -11.54
C THR A 191 -7.42 11.05 -11.84
N GLU A 192 -8.42 10.81 -12.68
CA GLU A 192 -8.54 9.52 -13.36
C GLU A 192 -7.27 9.32 -14.19
N GLY A 193 -6.45 8.38 -13.76
CA GLY A 193 -5.08 8.26 -14.23
C GLY A 193 -4.91 7.83 -15.69
N PRO A 194 -3.69 7.98 -16.28
CA PRO A 194 -3.39 7.32 -17.54
C PRO A 194 -3.76 5.84 -17.48
N ALA A 195 -4.50 5.37 -18.50
CA ALA A 195 -4.93 4.00 -18.68
C ALA A 195 -3.93 2.97 -18.13
N HIS A 196 -4.23 2.45 -16.95
CA HIS A 196 -3.54 1.30 -16.35
C HIS A 196 -4.17 0.04 -16.95
N SER A 197 -3.34 -0.87 -17.45
CA SER A 197 -3.83 -2.18 -17.90
C SER A 197 -4.04 -3.05 -16.66
N GLY A 198 -5.30 -3.19 -16.23
CA GLY A 198 -5.70 -3.93 -15.03
C GLY A 198 -6.73 -3.14 -14.24
N HIS A 199 -7.96 -3.06 -14.74
CA HIS A 199 -9.05 -2.33 -14.10
C HIS A 199 -9.54 -3.08 -12.85
N TYR A 200 -9.28 -2.55 -11.66
CA TYR A 200 -10.29 -2.48 -10.61
C TYR A 200 -10.82 -1.04 -10.53
N TRP A 201 -11.56 -0.66 -11.55
CA TRP A 201 -12.56 0.39 -11.47
C TRP A 201 -13.62 0.07 -12.53
N SER A 202 -14.86 -0.16 -12.11
CA SER A 202 -15.96 -0.27 -13.06
C SER A 202 -16.19 1.12 -13.65
N VAL A 203 -15.61 1.37 -14.82
CA VAL A 203 -16.00 2.49 -15.67
C VAL A 203 -17.40 2.18 -16.15
N SER A 204 -18.40 2.97 -15.74
CA SER A 204 -19.69 2.96 -16.44
C SER A 204 -19.44 3.46 -17.87
N ASP A 205 -20.02 2.82 -18.88
CA ASP A 205 -19.76 3.00 -20.32
C ASP A 205 -19.99 4.44 -20.86
N ASP A 206 -20.36 5.37 -20.01
CA ASP A 206 -20.90 6.68 -20.33
C ASP A 206 -19.89 7.83 -20.08
N GLY A 207 -18.72 7.54 -19.49
CA GLY A 207 -17.66 8.55 -19.30
C GLY A 207 -18.03 9.77 -18.44
N THR A 208 -19.05 9.67 -17.59
CA THR A 208 -19.36 10.70 -16.58
C THR A 208 -19.54 10.08 -15.19
N ALA A 209 -18.89 10.70 -14.20
CA ALA A 209 -18.94 10.32 -12.79
C ALA A 209 -20.37 10.45 -12.23
N GLY A 210 -21.01 9.32 -11.92
CA GLY A 210 -22.31 9.27 -11.25
C GLY A 210 -22.15 8.83 -9.79
N GLY A 211 -22.19 9.78 -8.86
CA GLY A 211 -22.41 9.49 -7.45
C GLY A 211 -23.83 9.00 -7.18
N GLY A 212 -23.95 7.85 -6.52
CA GLY A 212 -25.06 7.50 -5.62
C GLY A 212 -26.49 7.42 -6.17
N GLY A 213 -26.91 6.20 -6.52
CA GLY A 213 -28.21 5.62 -6.16
C GLY A 213 -29.51 6.22 -6.73
N GLY A 214 -30.20 5.43 -7.57
CA GLY A 214 -31.67 5.45 -7.65
C GLY A 214 -32.26 5.71 -9.03
N TRP A 215 -33.01 4.70 -9.49
CA TRP A 215 -33.93 4.58 -10.64
C TRP A 215 -34.63 5.86 -11.19
N GLN A 216 -34.84 5.84 -12.52
CA GLN A 216 -35.35 6.82 -13.52
C GLN A 216 -36.75 7.46 -13.31
N PRO A 217 -37.33 8.28 -14.23
CA PRO A 217 -36.81 9.36 -15.11
C PRO A 217 -37.66 10.68 -15.05
N GLY A 218 -37.11 11.83 -15.46
CA GLY A 218 -37.94 12.96 -15.91
C GLY A 218 -37.39 14.38 -15.74
N ALA A 219 -37.35 15.12 -16.86
CA ALA A 219 -37.44 16.58 -17.00
C ALA A 219 -36.20 17.47 -16.69
N SER A 220 -35.58 17.94 -17.78
CA SER A 220 -35.16 19.33 -18.11
C SER A 220 -34.63 20.28 -17.03
N CYS A 221 -33.46 20.90 -17.26
CA CYS A 221 -33.28 22.30 -17.71
C CYS A 221 -31.81 22.76 -17.52
N GLU A 222 -31.46 23.85 -18.21
CA GLU A 222 -30.15 24.43 -18.54
C GLU A 222 -29.42 25.22 -17.40
N PRO A 223 -28.23 25.83 -17.63
CA PRO A 223 -27.06 25.82 -16.73
C PRO A 223 -26.85 27.11 -15.92
N LEU A 224 -26.05 27.05 -14.83
CA LEU A 224 -25.56 28.24 -14.12
C LEU A 224 -24.16 28.05 -13.48
N CYS A 225 -23.23 28.85 -14.01
CA CYS A 225 -22.19 29.62 -13.33
C CYS A 225 -20.99 28.95 -12.63
N ALA A 226 -19.82 29.42 -13.10
CA ALA A 226 -18.48 29.34 -12.55
C ALA A 226 -18.33 29.83 -11.09
N GLY A 227 -17.38 29.21 -10.39
CA GLY A 227 -16.74 29.73 -9.17
C GLY A 227 -15.51 28.89 -8.81
N PRO A 228 -14.40 29.49 -8.32
CA PRO A 228 -13.15 28.79 -8.06
C PRO A 228 -13.11 28.22 -6.64
N ARG A 229 -12.39 27.09 -6.43
CA ARG A 229 -11.51 26.78 -5.28
C ARG A 229 -11.23 25.27 -5.16
N HIS A 230 -9.95 24.92 -4.99
CA HIS A 230 -9.50 23.65 -4.41
C HIS A 230 -10.21 23.41 -3.04
N PRO A 231 -10.44 22.15 -2.65
CA PRO A 231 -9.39 21.39 -1.96
C PRO A 231 -9.24 19.93 -2.42
N ILE A 232 -8.05 19.40 -2.17
CA ILE A 232 -7.64 17.99 -2.19
C ILE A 232 -8.82 17.07 -1.81
N PRO A 233 -9.13 16.02 -2.59
CA PRO A 233 -10.26 15.16 -2.31
C PRO A 233 -10.04 14.42 -1.00
N ARG A 234 -11.01 14.52 -0.08
CA ARG A 234 -11.08 13.69 1.13
C ARG A 234 -11.26 12.24 0.70
N VAL A 235 -10.21 11.44 0.82
CA VAL A 235 -10.24 10.00 0.54
C VAL A 235 -10.97 9.31 1.70
N GLY A 236 -12.29 9.21 1.56
CA GLY A 236 -13.19 8.52 2.49
C GLY A 236 -13.85 7.29 1.86
N LEU A 237 -13.17 6.62 0.93
CA LEU A 237 -13.65 5.37 0.33
C LEU A 237 -12.88 4.18 0.93
N PRO A 238 -13.56 3.08 1.28
CA PRO A 238 -12.90 1.89 1.80
C PRO A 238 -12.10 1.21 0.69
N TRP A 239 -10.77 1.27 0.76
CA TRP A 239 -9.81 0.60 -0.14
C TRP A 239 -9.73 -0.92 0.09
N LYS A 240 -10.88 -1.59 0.28
CA LYS A 240 -10.89 -3.06 0.49
C LYS A 240 -10.51 -3.77 -0.81
N LEU A 241 -9.26 -4.26 -0.84
CA LEU A 241 -8.81 -5.38 -1.66
C LEU A 241 -9.11 -6.69 -0.92
#